data_AF-A0A2E0WNJ9-F1
#
_entry.id   AF-A0A2E0WNJ9-F1
#
_cell.length_a   1.000
_cell.length_b   1.000
_cell.length_c   1.000
_cell.angle_alpha   90.00
_cell.angle_beta   90.00
_cell.angle_gamma   90.00
#
_symmetry.space_group_name_H-M   'P 1'
#
loop_
_entity.id
_entity.type
_entity.pdbx_description
1 polymer ?
#
loop_
_entity_poly.entity_id
_entity_poly.type
_entity_poly.pdbx_seq_one_letter_code
_entity_poly.pdbx_strand_id
1 'polypeptide(L)'
;MSNGTGNLADDTMRRATSQTRPTSERIRLLQSMAAFGGLNEATLEYLLGLTHVVQRRKGEYFYHEGEPAQSMFVLESGKVAMYKRWEGRDYRIHSLERGESFGQVALIDLGPRNTSTLALTGSSAIELTSRHLHDLYRKFPDQYLVLYMNMARDVCRRLRVADQRAFEARMQDSDP
;
A
#
# COMPACT_ATOMS: atom_id res chain seq x y z
N MET A 1 -16.90 -43.13 32.49
CA MET A 1 -16.74 -43.82 31.19
C MET A 1 -17.37 -42.96 30.11
N SER A 2 -16.55 -42.27 29.32
CA SER A 2 -16.88 -41.80 27.95
C SER A 2 -15.62 -41.14 27.38
N ASN A 3 -15.04 -41.80 26.38
CA ASN A 3 -13.82 -41.40 25.68
C ASN A 3 -14.12 -40.26 24.70
N GLY A 4 -13.41 -39.14 24.82
CA GLY A 4 -13.33 -38.11 23.79
C GLY A 4 -12.04 -38.28 22.99
N THR A 5 -12.16 -38.88 21.81
CA THR A 5 -11.11 -38.98 20.79
C THR A 5 -10.76 -37.59 20.24
N GLY A 6 -9.67 -37.00 20.72
CA GLY A 6 -9.06 -35.80 20.15
C GLY A 6 -8.28 -36.17 18.88
N ASN A 7 -8.86 -35.81 17.74
CA ASN A 7 -8.39 -36.12 16.39
C ASN A 7 -7.09 -35.35 16.05
N LEU A 8 -6.04 -36.07 15.66
CA LEU A 8 -4.72 -35.59 15.24
C LEU A 8 -4.70 -34.88 13.86
N ALA A 9 -5.74 -34.13 13.51
CA ALA A 9 -5.95 -33.66 12.13
C ALA A 9 -5.72 -32.15 11.90
N ASP A 10 -5.33 -31.37 12.91
CA ASP A 10 -5.42 -29.89 12.83
C ASP A 10 -4.07 -29.13 12.75
N ASP A 11 -2.93 -29.84 12.67
CA ASP A 11 -1.61 -29.19 12.76
C ASP A 11 -0.80 -29.18 11.44
N THR A 12 -1.40 -29.59 10.31
CA THR A 12 -0.72 -29.71 9.01
C THR A 12 -1.07 -28.63 7.98
N MET A 13 -1.84 -27.59 8.34
CA MET A 13 -2.30 -26.56 7.38
C MET A 13 -1.83 -25.14 7.75
N ARG A 14 -0.55 -24.94 8.09
CA ARG A 14 0.03 -23.61 8.39
C ARG A 14 1.32 -23.27 7.65
N ARG A 15 1.50 -23.80 6.43
CA ARG A 15 2.60 -23.38 5.53
C ARG A 15 2.11 -23.16 4.10
N ALA A 16 1.39 -22.06 3.88
CA ALA A 16 1.21 -21.51 2.55
C ALA A 16 2.49 -20.76 2.14
N THR A 17 3.38 -21.49 1.46
CA THR A 17 4.43 -21.06 0.52
C THR A 17 4.57 -19.55 0.26
N SER A 18 5.40 -18.87 1.06
CA SER A 18 6.10 -17.65 0.63
C SER A 18 7.21 -18.06 -0.33
N GLN A 19 6.94 -18.09 -1.64
CA GLN A 19 7.98 -18.23 -2.64
C GLN A 19 8.86 -16.97 -2.61
N THR A 20 9.99 -17.07 -1.93
CA THR A 20 10.99 -16.01 -1.86
C THR A 20 11.69 -15.96 -3.21
N ARG A 21 11.36 -14.96 -4.05
CA ARG A 21 12.15 -14.69 -5.26
C ARG A 21 13.61 -14.45 -4.87
N PRO A 22 14.59 -14.81 -5.73
CA PRO A 22 15.98 -14.40 -5.52
C PRO A 22 16.02 -12.89 -5.26
N THR A 23 16.76 -12.46 -4.22
CA THR A 23 16.78 -11.07 -3.75
C THR A 23 16.97 -10.07 -4.90
N SER A 24 17.87 -10.36 -5.85
CA SER A 24 18.11 -9.51 -7.02
C SER A 24 16.93 -9.41 -8.01
N GLU A 25 16.11 -10.46 -8.16
CA GLU A 25 14.91 -10.40 -9.00
C GLU A 25 13.81 -9.57 -8.33
N ARG A 26 13.64 -9.75 -7.01
CA ARG A 26 12.69 -8.93 -6.23
C ARG A 26 13.10 -7.45 -6.27
N ILE A 27 14.40 -7.16 -6.16
CA ILE A 27 14.92 -5.78 -6.25
C ILE A 27 14.63 -5.16 -7.61
N ARG A 28 14.90 -5.86 -8.71
CA ARG A 28 14.57 -5.37 -10.06
C ARG A 28 13.07 -5.11 -10.23
N LEU A 29 12.23 -5.99 -9.70
CA LEU A 29 10.78 -5.78 -9.70
C LEU A 29 10.40 -4.51 -8.94
N LEU A 30 10.96 -4.31 -7.75
CA LEU A 30 10.68 -3.12 -6.94
C LEU A 30 11.16 -1.85 -7.62
N GLN A 31 12.35 -1.85 -8.23
CA GLN A 31 12.85 -0.70 -9.00
C GLN A 31 11.94 -0.29 -10.18
N SER A 32 11.12 -1.21 -10.70
CA SER A 32 10.09 -0.87 -11.71
C SER A 32 8.83 -0.21 -11.13
N MET A 33 8.65 -0.26 -9.80
CA MET A 33 7.50 0.35 -9.12
C MET A 33 7.74 1.84 -8.92
N ALA A 34 6.68 2.65 -9.09
CA ALA A 34 6.79 4.10 -9.07
C ALA A 34 7.41 4.66 -7.77
N ALA A 35 7.13 4.04 -6.62
CA ALA A 35 7.68 4.47 -5.34
C ALA A 35 9.20 4.26 -5.24
N PHE A 36 9.73 3.19 -5.83
CA PHE A 36 11.12 2.75 -5.65
C PHE A 36 12.01 3.00 -6.87
N GLY A 37 11.46 3.57 -7.94
CA GLY A 37 12.22 3.92 -9.14
C GLY A 37 13.41 4.82 -8.83
N GLY A 38 14.59 4.46 -9.33
CA GLY A 38 15.83 5.20 -9.12
C GLY A 38 16.53 4.94 -7.78
N LEU A 39 15.97 4.09 -6.90
CA LEU A 39 16.69 3.62 -5.73
C LEU A 39 17.74 2.58 -6.11
N ASN A 40 18.94 2.69 -5.54
CA ASN A 40 20.01 1.72 -5.77
C ASN A 40 19.75 0.39 -5.01
N GLU A 41 20.46 -0.66 -5.43
CA GLU A 41 20.29 -2.01 -4.90
C GLU A 41 20.57 -2.08 -3.39
N ALA A 42 21.69 -1.52 -2.93
CA ALA A 42 22.05 -1.50 -1.51
C ALA A 42 21.00 -0.82 -0.62
N THR A 43 20.35 0.22 -1.13
CA THR A 43 19.27 0.92 -0.42
C THR A 43 18.01 0.08 -0.35
N LEU A 44 17.64 -0.57 -1.45
CA LEU A 44 16.47 -1.46 -1.46
C LEU A 44 16.70 -2.68 -0.59
N GLU A 45 17.87 -3.29 -0.60
CA GLU A 45 18.23 -4.38 0.32
C GLU A 45 18.07 -3.95 1.78
N TYR A 46 18.62 -2.77 2.12
CA TYR A 46 18.50 -2.23 3.46
C TYR A 46 17.04 -1.97 3.83
N LEU A 47 16.28 -1.30 2.97
CA LEU A 47 14.88 -0.97 3.22
C LEU A 47 14.03 -2.24 3.37
N LEU A 48 14.24 -3.23 2.51
CA LEU A 48 13.54 -4.52 2.58
C LEU A 48 13.86 -5.29 3.85
N GLY A 49 15.08 -5.15 4.39
CA GLY A 49 15.45 -5.71 5.68
C GLY A 49 14.77 -5.02 6.88
N LEU A 50 14.32 -3.77 6.71
CA LEU A 50 13.57 -3.03 7.75
C LEU A 50 12.05 -3.27 7.66
N THR A 51 11.53 -3.36 6.44
CA THR A 51 10.08 -3.44 6.19
C THR A 51 9.53 -4.84 6.40
N HIS A 52 8.21 -4.93 6.54
CA HIS A 52 7.49 -6.20 6.51
C HIS A 52 6.35 -6.15 5.48
N VAL A 53 5.91 -7.34 5.06
CA VAL A 53 4.82 -7.50 4.09
C VAL A 53 3.51 -7.70 4.86
N VAL A 54 2.54 -6.84 4.57
CA VAL A 54 1.17 -6.95 5.09
C VAL A 54 0.32 -7.68 4.05
N GLN A 55 -0.37 -8.73 4.50
CA GLN A 55 -1.28 -9.52 3.67
C GLN A 55 -2.74 -9.27 4.05
N ARG A 56 -3.59 -9.20 3.04
CA ARG A 56 -5.04 -9.08 3.19
C ARG A 56 -5.75 -10.06 2.27
N ARG A 57 -6.74 -10.76 2.82
CA ARG A 57 -7.67 -11.57 2.03
C ARG A 57 -8.65 -10.66 1.29
N LYS A 58 -9.29 -11.18 0.24
CA LYS A 58 -10.38 -10.48 -0.43
C LYS A 58 -11.44 -10.07 0.60
N GLY A 59 -11.84 -8.80 0.57
CA GLY A 59 -12.82 -8.24 1.48
C GLY A 59 -12.24 -7.65 2.77
N GLU A 60 -10.92 -7.80 3.02
CA GLU A 60 -10.27 -7.19 4.18
C GLU A 60 -9.72 -5.80 3.87
N TYR A 61 -9.76 -4.92 4.86
CA TYR A 61 -9.21 -3.57 4.77
C TYR A 61 -7.73 -3.55 5.17
N PHE A 62 -6.94 -2.74 4.49
CA PHE A 62 -5.61 -2.35 4.96
C PHE A 62 -5.71 -1.29 6.06
N TYR A 63 -6.64 -0.36 5.91
CA TYR A 63 -6.99 0.67 6.88
C TYR A 63 -8.34 1.28 6.51
N HIS A 64 -8.95 1.98 7.46
CA HIS A 64 -10.18 2.74 7.28
C HIS A 64 -9.94 4.25 7.25
N GLU A 65 -10.82 4.96 6.54
CA GLU A 65 -10.88 6.42 6.55
C GLU A 65 -11.02 6.94 7.99
N GLY A 66 -10.28 8.00 8.32
CA GLY A 66 -10.28 8.63 9.64
C GLY A 66 -9.34 8.00 10.66
N GLU A 67 -8.79 6.81 10.39
CA GLU A 67 -7.80 6.20 11.29
C GLU A 67 -6.50 7.01 11.35
N PRO A 68 -5.79 7.02 12.49
CA PRO A 68 -4.43 7.55 12.54
C PRO A 68 -3.52 6.81 11.55
N ALA A 69 -2.63 7.55 10.88
CA ALA A 69 -1.70 6.98 9.91
C ALA A 69 -0.25 7.22 10.34
N GLN A 70 0.56 6.15 10.29
CA GLN A 70 2.01 6.23 10.49
C GLN A 70 2.78 5.48 9.40
N SER A 71 2.08 5.11 8.33
CA SER A 71 2.63 4.27 7.27
C SER A 71 1.96 4.48 5.92
N MET A 72 2.69 4.14 4.87
CA MET A 72 2.20 3.94 3.51
C MET A 72 2.50 2.52 3.06
N PHE A 73 1.92 2.13 1.94
CA PHE A 73 2.03 0.79 1.39
C PHE A 73 2.43 0.83 -0.08
N VAL A 74 3.16 -0.19 -0.52
CA VAL A 74 3.42 -0.45 -1.95
C VAL A 74 2.88 -1.84 -2.28
N LEU A 75 1.93 -1.92 -3.22
CA LEU A 75 1.22 -3.15 -3.54
C LEU A 75 2.12 -4.11 -4.34
N GLU A 76 2.60 -5.19 -3.71
CA GLU A 76 3.43 -6.21 -4.36
C GLU A 76 2.60 -7.22 -5.16
N SER A 77 1.36 -7.50 -4.75
CA SER A 77 0.44 -8.37 -5.48
C SER A 77 -1.02 -8.09 -5.16
N GLY A 78 -1.90 -8.50 -6.07
CA GLY A 78 -3.35 -8.37 -5.94
C GLY A 78 -3.89 -7.04 -6.48
N LYS A 79 -5.11 -6.72 -6.07
CA LYS A 79 -5.85 -5.51 -6.45
C LYS A 79 -6.54 -4.94 -5.22
N VAL A 80 -6.51 -3.61 -5.07
CA VAL A 80 -7.20 -2.91 -3.97
C VAL A 80 -8.10 -1.81 -4.53
N ALA A 81 -9.05 -1.35 -3.73
CA ALA A 81 -9.89 -0.21 -4.04
C ALA A 81 -9.94 0.77 -2.88
N MET A 82 -9.89 2.05 -3.22
CA MET A 82 -9.99 3.15 -2.27
C MET A 82 -11.44 3.63 -2.21
N TYR A 83 -11.96 3.78 -1.00
CA TYR A 83 -13.33 4.19 -0.70
C TYR A 83 -13.37 5.43 0.17
N LYS A 84 -14.37 6.28 -0.08
CA LYS A 84 -14.77 7.39 0.79
C LYS A 84 -16.16 7.12 1.35
N ARG A 85 -16.39 7.48 2.61
CA ARG A 85 -17.71 7.36 3.21
C ARG A 85 -18.47 8.68 3.15
N TRP A 86 -19.69 8.63 2.61
CA TRP A 86 -20.63 9.75 2.57
C TRP A 86 -22.02 9.25 2.95
N GLU A 87 -22.70 9.94 3.88
CA GLU A 87 -24.05 9.57 4.35
C GLU A 87 -24.22 8.09 4.71
N GLY A 88 -23.20 7.52 5.38
CA GLY A 88 -23.21 6.11 5.81
C GLY A 88 -22.98 5.09 4.70
N ARG A 89 -22.67 5.52 3.46
CA ARG A 89 -22.38 4.64 2.32
C ARG A 89 -20.94 4.81 1.85
N ASP A 90 -20.34 3.72 1.39
CA ASP A 90 -18.99 3.71 0.83
C ASP A 90 -19.03 3.93 -0.69
N TYR A 91 -18.29 4.92 -1.16
CA TYR A 91 -18.15 5.29 -2.57
C TYR A 91 -16.75 4.97 -3.04
N ARG A 92 -16.65 4.15 -4.09
CA ARG A 92 -15.36 3.78 -4.67
C ARG A 92 -14.79 4.97 -5.44
N ILE A 93 -13.61 5.43 -5.06
CA ILE A 93 -12.91 6.54 -5.73
C ILE A 93 -12.08 6.02 -6.92
N HIS A 94 -11.27 4.99 -6.69
CA HIS A 94 -10.53 4.29 -7.74
C HIS A 94 -10.02 2.93 -7.23
N SER A 95 -9.53 2.09 -8.15
CA SER A 95 -8.76 0.89 -7.83
C SER A 95 -7.27 1.12 -8.01
N LEU A 96 -6.45 0.29 -7.39
CA LEU A 96 -5.02 0.23 -7.57
C LEU A 96 -4.58 -1.20 -7.88
N GLU A 97 -3.53 -1.30 -8.69
CA GLU A 97 -2.94 -2.54 -9.15
C GLU A 97 -1.49 -2.68 -8.68
N ARG A 98 -0.89 -3.84 -8.97
CA ARG A 98 0.47 -4.16 -8.57
C ARG A 98 1.45 -3.06 -9.00
N GLY A 99 2.31 -2.65 -8.07
CA GLY A 99 3.34 -1.64 -8.29
C GLY A 99 2.90 -0.22 -7.93
N GLU A 100 1.62 -0.01 -7.67
CA GLU A 100 1.11 1.26 -7.15
C GLU A 100 1.22 1.33 -5.63
N SER A 101 1.38 2.55 -5.11
CA SER A 101 1.45 2.83 -3.68
C SER A 101 0.13 3.39 -3.15
N PHE A 102 -0.09 3.35 -1.84
CA PHE A 102 -1.26 3.98 -1.21
C PHE A 102 -0.99 4.35 0.25
N GLY A 103 -1.80 5.25 0.80
CA GLY A 103 -1.65 5.73 2.17
C GLY A 103 -0.57 6.79 2.38
N GLN A 104 0.13 7.21 1.33
CA GLN A 104 1.21 8.20 1.40
C GLN A 104 0.74 9.61 1.75
N VAL A 105 -0.51 9.98 1.45
CA VAL A 105 -1.04 11.32 1.78
C VAL A 105 -0.97 11.56 3.28
N ALA A 106 -1.61 10.67 4.05
CA ALA A 106 -1.65 10.73 5.51
C ALA A 106 -0.26 10.60 6.17
N LEU A 107 0.68 9.93 5.49
CA LEU A 107 2.07 9.85 5.95
C LEU A 107 2.83 11.18 5.75
N ILE A 108 2.54 11.92 4.69
CA ILE A 108 3.23 13.16 4.31
C ILE A 108 2.63 14.38 5.02
N ASP A 109 1.30 14.50 5.03
CA ASP A 109 0.60 15.65 5.62
C ASP A 109 0.37 15.51 7.13
N LEU A 110 0.70 14.33 7.70
CA LEU A 110 0.52 13.98 9.11
C LEU A 110 -0.95 14.02 9.56
N GLY A 111 -1.88 13.91 8.62
CA GLY A 111 -3.31 13.81 8.87
C GLY A 111 -3.79 12.38 9.09
N PRO A 112 -5.10 12.20 9.38
CA PRO A 112 -5.71 10.87 9.40
C PRO A 112 -5.78 10.27 7.98
N ARG A 113 -6.06 8.97 7.89
CA ARG A 113 -6.32 8.28 6.62
C ARG A 113 -7.41 9.00 5.83
N ASN A 114 -7.06 9.48 4.63
CA ASN A 114 -7.98 10.21 3.78
C ASN A 114 -9.00 9.33 3.06
N THR A 115 -8.82 8.01 3.01
CA THR A 115 -9.76 7.03 2.42
C THR A 115 -9.68 5.73 3.21
N SER A 116 -10.62 4.82 2.97
CA SER A 116 -10.46 3.40 3.33
C SER A 116 -9.82 2.65 2.15
N THR A 117 -9.03 1.61 2.40
CA THR A 117 -8.45 0.78 1.33
C THR A 117 -8.82 -0.68 1.52
N LEU A 118 -9.61 -1.22 0.60
CA LEU A 118 -10.15 -2.58 0.62
C LEU A 118 -9.41 -3.49 -0.37
N ALA A 119 -9.06 -4.70 0.04
CA ALA A 119 -8.53 -5.72 -0.86
C ALA A 119 -9.63 -6.35 -1.72
N LEU A 120 -9.56 -6.17 -3.05
CA LEU A 120 -10.51 -6.75 -4.00
C LEU A 120 -10.18 -8.22 -4.35
N THR A 121 -8.91 -8.58 -4.17
CA THR A 121 -8.38 -9.95 -4.29
C THR A 121 -7.53 -10.25 -3.05
N GLY A 122 -6.99 -11.47 -2.93
CA GLY A 122 -5.85 -11.68 -2.03
C GLY A 122 -4.71 -10.76 -2.45
N SER A 123 -4.20 -9.97 -1.50
CA SER A 123 -3.27 -8.87 -1.77
C SER A 123 -2.14 -8.86 -0.76
N SER A 124 -0.95 -8.45 -1.21
CA SER A 124 0.22 -8.25 -0.37
C SER A 124 0.86 -6.90 -0.65
N ALA A 125 1.28 -6.18 0.39
CA ALA A 125 1.90 -4.88 0.25
C ALA A 125 3.07 -4.73 1.24
N ILE A 126 4.13 -4.03 0.81
CA ILE A 126 5.22 -3.62 1.68
C ILE A 126 4.74 -2.42 2.50
N GLU A 127 4.84 -2.50 3.83
CA GLU A 127 4.55 -1.37 4.71
C GLU A 127 5.80 -0.53 5.00
N LEU A 128 5.73 0.76 4.66
CA LEU A 128 6.74 1.76 4.95
C LEU A 128 6.22 2.69 6.04
N THR A 129 6.80 2.62 7.24
CA THR A 129 6.44 3.47 8.37
C THR A 129 7.28 4.75 8.38
N SER A 130 6.84 5.77 9.12
CA SER A 130 7.66 6.97 9.39
C SER A 130 9.03 6.62 9.98
N ARG A 131 9.11 5.55 10.78
CA ARG A 131 10.37 5.04 11.33
C ARG A 131 11.30 4.49 10.25
N HIS A 132 10.78 3.67 9.32
CA HIS A 132 11.58 3.15 8.20
C HIS A 132 12.14 4.30 7.34
N LEU A 133 11.32 5.33 7.09
CA LEU A 133 11.75 6.52 6.34
C LEU A 133 12.82 7.32 7.09
N HIS A 134 12.68 7.48 8.40
CA HIS A 134 13.68 8.14 9.23
C HIS A 134 15.01 7.37 9.27
N ASP A 135 14.97 6.03 9.38
CA ASP A 135 16.17 5.19 9.37
C ASP A 135 16.85 5.23 7.99
N LEU A 136 16.06 5.26 6.91
CA LEU A 136 16.55 5.48 5.55
C LEU A 136 17.21 6.86 5.40
N TYR A 137 16.59 7.93 5.91
CA TYR A 137 17.16 9.28 5.89
C TYR A 137 18.53 9.32 6.59
N ARG A 138 18.65 8.67 7.75
CA ARG A 138 19.91 8.63 8.51
C ARG A 138 21.02 7.87 7.80
N LYS A 139 20.70 6.83 7.03
CA LYS A 139 21.70 5.95 6.40
C LYS A 139 22.02 6.31 4.95
N PHE A 140 21.00 6.68 4.17
CA PHE A 140 21.08 6.95 2.74
C PHE A 140 20.29 8.21 2.38
N PRO A 141 20.75 9.42 2.77
CA PRO A 141 20.00 10.67 2.64
C PRO A 141 19.62 11.00 1.18
N ASP A 142 20.52 10.78 0.22
CA ASP A 142 20.24 11.02 -1.20
C ASP A 142 19.12 10.11 -1.72
N GLN A 143 19.10 8.86 -1.26
CA GLN A 143 18.13 7.85 -1.68
C GLN A 143 16.79 8.05 -0.97
N TYR A 144 16.81 8.51 0.28
CA TYR A 144 15.63 9.03 0.97
C TYR A 144 14.95 10.14 0.15
N LEU A 145 15.74 11.11 -0.36
CA LEU A 145 15.19 12.18 -1.20
C LEU A 145 14.55 11.63 -2.48
N VAL A 146 15.16 10.63 -3.14
CA VAL A 146 14.58 9.97 -4.33
C VAL A 146 13.23 9.32 -3.99
N LEU A 147 13.16 8.53 -2.92
CA LEU A 147 11.91 7.90 -2.47
C LEU A 147 10.84 8.94 -2.14
N TYR A 148 11.19 9.98 -1.39
CA TYR A 148 10.28 11.06 -1.03
C TYR A 148 9.75 11.80 -2.27
N MET A 149 10.61 12.11 -3.23
CA MET A 149 10.22 12.74 -4.49
C MET A 149 9.32 11.85 -5.33
N ASN A 150 9.53 10.53 -5.33
CA ASN A 150 8.63 9.59 -6.00
C ASN A 150 7.24 9.58 -5.36
N MET A 151 7.16 9.57 -4.02
CA MET A 151 5.89 9.67 -3.29
C MET A 151 5.17 10.99 -3.61
N ALA A 152 5.89 12.12 -3.56
CA ALA A 152 5.34 13.44 -3.85
C ALA A 152 4.81 13.54 -5.29
N ARG A 153 5.56 13.02 -6.28
CA ARG A 153 5.12 12.97 -7.68
C ARG A 153 3.84 12.15 -7.85
N ASP A 154 3.72 11.02 -7.16
CA ASP A 154 2.51 10.20 -7.22
C ASP A 154 1.29 10.93 -6.63
N VAL A 155 1.45 11.62 -5.49
CA VAL A 155 0.39 12.46 -4.90
C VAL A 155 -0.02 13.56 -5.88
N CYS A 156 0.95 14.30 -6.44
CA CYS A 156 0.67 15.36 -7.42
C CYS A 156 -0.04 14.83 -8.67
N ARG A 157 0.33 13.63 -9.15
CA ARG A 157 -0.34 12.99 -10.29
C ARG A 157 -1.80 12.67 -9.97
N ARG A 158 -2.08 12.12 -8.79
CA ARG A 158 -3.46 11.81 -8.36
C ARG A 158 -4.29 13.07 -8.14
N LEU A 159 -3.69 14.13 -7.59
CA LEU A 159 -4.36 15.43 -7.43
C LEU A 159 -4.81 15.99 -8.78
N ARG A 160 -3.91 16.02 -9.78
CA ARG A 160 -4.28 16.48 -11.14
C ARG A 160 -5.43 15.67 -11.75
N VAL A 161 -5.44 14.36 -11.55
CA VAL A 161 -6.54 13.49 -12.01
C VAL A 161 -7.84 13.79 -11.26
N ALA A 162 -7.76 14.03 -9.95
CA ALA A 162 -8.93 14.39 -9.14
C ALA A 162 -9.50 15.75 -9.56
N ASP A 163 -8.65 16.77 -9.76
CA ASP A 163 -9.06 18.10 -10.21
C ASP A 163 -9.75 18.03 -11.58
N GLN A 164 -9.19 17.27 -12.52
CA GLN A 164 -9.81 17.07 -13.84
C GLN A 164 -11.19 16.41 -13.75
N ARG A 165 -11.33 15.36 -12.92
CA ARG A 165 -12.64 14.70 -12.71
C ARG A 165 -13.65 15.62 -12.06
N ALA A 166 -13.23 16.45 -11.11
CA ALA A 166 -14.09 17.43 -10.45
C ALA A 166 -14.57 18.50 -11.45
N PHE A 167 -13.69 18.94 -12.35
CA PHE A 167 -14.04 19.85 -13.43
C PHE A 167 -15.06 19.24 -14.40
N GLU A 168 -14.83 18.01 -14.85
CA GLU A 168 -15.73 17.29 -15.77
C GLU A 168 -17.12 17.09 -15.17
N ALA A 169 -17.20 16.67 -13.90
CA ALA A 169 -18.47 16.50 -13.19
C ALA A 169 -19.26 17.82 -13.12
N ARG A 170 -18.58 18.93 -12.80
CA ARG A 170 -19.22 20.26 -12.75
C ARG A 170 -19.76 20.71 -14.10
N MET A 171 -19.09 20.40 -15.20
CA MET A 171 -19.57 20.74 -16.54
C MET A 171 -20.78 19.91 -16.95
N GLN A 172 -20.86 18.64 -16.55
CA GLN A 172 -22.01 17.77 -16.79
C GLN A 172 -23.26 18.22 -16.01
N ASP A 173 -23.09 18.70 -14.77
CA ASP A 173 -24.20 19.24 -13.97
C ASP A 173 -24.68 20.63 -14.44
N SER A 174 -23.91 21.29 -15.33
CA SER A 174 -24.20 22.63 -15.85
C SER A 174 -24.88 22.61 -17.23
N ASP A 175 -25.16 21.43 -17.79
CA ASP A 175 -25.86 21.28 -19.08
C ASP A 175 -27.39 21.19 -18.81
N PRO A 176 -28.20 22.16 -19.29
CA PRO A 176 -29.63 22.27 -18.98
C PRO A 176 -30.53 21.22 -19.64
#